data_AF-Q1IX90-F1
#
_entry.id   AF-Q1IX90-F1
#
_cell.length_a   1.000
_cell.length_b   1.000
_cell.length_c   1.000
_cell.angle_alpha   90.00
_cell.angle_beta   90.00
_cell.angle_gamma   90.00
#
_symmetry.space_group_name_H-M   'P 1'
#
loop_
_entity.id
_entity.type
_entity.pdbx_description
1 polymer ?
#
loop_
_entity_poly.entity_id
_entity_poly.type
_entity_poly.pdbx_seq_one_letter_code
_entity_poly.pdbx_strand_id
1 'polypeptide(L)' 'MTLKRSVIGRPKNQVETVKALGLKKIGDSRELADTPAIRGMIKTVQHLVEVEA' A
#
# COMPACT_ATOMS: atom_id res chain seq x y z
N MET A 1 2.85 -6.27 5.43
CA MET A 1 2.12 -5.79 4.22
C MET A 1 3.05 -5.85 3.02
N THR A 2 2.56 -6.30 1.85
CA THR A 2 3.36 -6.50 0.64
C THR A 2 2.66 -5.91 -0.59
N LEU A 3 3.40 -5.21 -1.47
CA LEU A 3 2.84 -4.70 -2.73
C LEU A 3 2.77 -5.81 -3.79
N LYS A 4 1.57 -6.26 -4.16
CA LYS A 4 1.39 -7.36 -5.13
C LYS A 4 1.10 -6.89 -6.56
N ARG A 5 0.62 -5.66 -6.74
CA ARG A 5 0.31 -5.12 -8.08
C ARG A 5 1.02 -3.80 -8.36
N SER A 6 1.27 -3.54 -9.65
CA SER A 6 1.88 -2.30 -10.10
C SER A 6 1.00 -1.07 -9.82
N VAL A 7 1.66 0.03 -9.48
CA VAL A 7 1.06 1.37 -9.35
C VAL A 7 0.98 2.13 -10.67
N ILE A 8 1.58 1.62 -11.74
CA ILE A 8 1.54 2.26 -13.07
C ILE A 8 0.09 2.32 -13.58
N GLY A 9 -0.32 3.49 -14.06
CA GLY A 9 -1.70 3.72 -14.56
C GLY A 9 -2.77 3.79 -13.46
N ARG A 10 -2.37 3.86 -12.18
CA ARG A 10 -3.31 4.07 -11.07
C ARG A 10 -3.56 5.57 -10.83
N PRO A 11 -4.74 5.91 -10.28
CA PRO A 11 -5.02 7.28 -9.85
C PRO A 11 -3.94 7.84 -8.92
N LYS A 12 -3.65 9.14 -9.04
CA LYS A 12 -2.56 9.81 -8.31
C LYS A 12 -2.61 9.56 -6.79
N ASN A 13 -3.80 9.59 -6.21
CA ASN A 13 -4.00 9.35 -4.77
C ASN A 13 -3.53 7.94 -4.34
N GLN A 14 -3.76 6.90 -5.15
CA GLN A 14 -3.28 5.55 -4.86
C GLN A 14 -1.75 5.48 -4.96
N VAL A 15 -1.16 6.12 -5.97
CA VAL A 15 0.30 6.18 -6.13
C VAL A 15 0.96 6.86 -4.93
N GLU A 16 0.40 7.98 -4.48
CA GLU A 16 0.89 8.70 -3.30
C GLU A 16 0.69 7.90 -2.02
N THR A 17 -0.43 7.19 -1.87
CA THR A 17 -0.68 6.31 -0.72
C THR A 17 0.34 5.18 -0.64
N VAL A 18 0.61 4.49 -1.77
CA VAL A 18 1.62 3.41 -1.81
C VAL A 18 3.01 3.96 -1.47
N LYS A 19 3.37 5.14 -1.97
CA LYS A 19 4.63 5.81 -1.62
C LYS A 19 4.69 6.20 -0.14
N ALA A 20 3.60 6.71 0.43
CA ALA A 20 3.51 7.08 1.84
C ALA A 20 3.63 5.86 2.77
N LEU A 21 3.07 4.71 2.35
CA LEU A 21 3.27 3.41 3.02
C LEU A 21 4.71 2.88 2.87
N GLY A 22 5.55 3.54 2.07
CA GLY A 22 6.97 3.22 1.90
C GLY A 22 7.24 2.04 0.97
N LEU A 23 6.28 1.67 0.12
CA LEU A 23 6.38 0.57 -0.83
C LEU A 23 6.87 1.10 -2.19
N LYS A 24 7.98 0.56 -2.72
CA LYS A 24 8.61 1.07 -3.95
C LYS A 24 8.43 0.17 -5.18
N LYS A 25 8.48 -1.15 -5.00
CA LYS A 25 8.45 -2.14 -6.09
C LYS A 25 7.47 -3.28 -5.78
N ILE A 26 7.08 -4.04 -6.80
CA ILE A 26 6.25 -5.25 -6.59
C ILE A 26 7.08 -6.26 -5.79
N GLY A 27 6.44 -6.89 -4.80
CA GLY A 27 7.07 -7.79 -3.83
C GLY A 27 7.74 -7.07 -2.65
N ASP A 28 7.78 -5.74 -2.65
CA ASP A 28 8.29 -4.97 -1.51
C ASP A 28 7.34 -5.12 -0.33
N SER A 29 7.89 -5.45 0.84
CA SER A 29 7.14 -5.73 2.05
C SER A 29 7.61 -4.83 3.18
N ARG A 30 6.66 -4.34 3.98
CA ARG A 30 6.94 -3.51 5.15
C ARG A 30 6.00 -3.84 6.29
N GLU A 31 6.56 -3.83 7.49
CA GLU A 31 5.79 -3.86 8.74
C GLU A 31 5.47 -2.43 9.15
N LEU A 32 4.21 -2.18 9.49
CA LEU A 32 3.69 -0.90 9.91
C LEU A 32 2.78 -1.12 11.12
N ALA A 33 2.73 -0.15 12.04
CA ALA A 33 1.86 -0.21 13.20
C ALA A 33 0.37 -0.20 12.80
N ASP A 34 -0.46 -1.01 13.47
CA ASP A 34 -1.90 -1.00 13.24
C ASP A 34 -2.53 0.25 13.87
N THR A 35 -2.62 1.30 13.07
CA THR A 35 -3.24 2.57 13.43
C THR A 35 -4.43 2.84 12.51
N PRO A 36 -5.47 3.57 12.96
CA PRO A 36 -6.61 3.93 12.13
C PRO A 36 -6.21 4.65 10.82
N ALA A 37 -5.16 5.48 10.87
CA ALA A 37 -4.63 6.18 9.70
C ALA A 37 -4.05 5.21 8.66
N ILE A 38 -3.23 4.25 9.08
CA ILE A 38 -2.67 3.23 8.19
C ILE A 38 -3.75 2.32 7.64
N ARG A 39 -4.74 1.96 8.47
CA ARG A 39 -5.89 1.16 8.02
C ARG A 39 -6.71 1.88 6.94
N GLY A 40 -6.87 3.21 7.04
CA GLY A 40 -7.48 4.04 6.00
C GLY A 40 -6.68 4.09 4.70
N MET A 41 -5.35 4.22 4.81
CA MET A 41 -4.45 4.15 3.65
C MET A 41 -4.53 2.77 2.97
N ILE A 42 -4.47 1.68 3.74
CA ILE A 42 -4.62 0.31 3.23
C ILE A 42 -5.96 0.15 2.50
N LYS A 43 -7.08 0.63 3.05
CA LYS A 43 -8.39 0.57 2.37
C LYS A 43 -8.36 1.22 0.98
N THR A 44 -7.63 2.32 0.81
CA THR A 44 -7.51 3.04 -0.47
C THR A 44 -6.76 2.22 -1.53
N VAL A 45 -5.83 1.36 -1.10
CA VAL A 45 -4.95 0.57 -1.97
C VAL A 45 -5.11 -0.95 -1.78
N GLN A 46 -6.22 -1.39 -1.20
CA GLN A 46 -6.44 -2.79 -0.78
C GLN A 46 -6.34 -3.79 -1.93
N HIS A 47 -6.63 -3.37 -3.16
CA HIS A 47 -6.51 -4.20 -4.37
C HIS A 47 -5.09 -4.26 -4.94
N LEU A 48 -4.14 -3.50 -4.39
CA LEU A 48 -2.73 -3.46 -4.79
C LEU A 48 -1.82 -4.18 -3.79
N VAL A 49 -2.22 -4.23 -2.52
CA VAL A 49 -1.42 -4.76 -1.42
C VAL A 49 -2.04 -6.03 -0.86
N GLU A 50 -1.19 -6.87 -0.29
CA GLU A 50 -1.58 -8.00 0.55
C GLU A 50 -1.16 -7.68 1.98
N VAL A 51 -2.09 -7.88 2.91
CA VAL A 51 -1.88 -7.66 4.33
C VAL A 51 -1.87 -9.02 4.99
N GLU A 52 -0.75 -9.34 5.63
CA GLU A 52 -0.62 -10.50 6.50
C GLU A 52 -0.87 -10.00 7.93
N ALA A 53 -1.70 -10.73 8.68
CA ALA A 53 -2.10 -10.43 10.04
C ALA A 53 -1.25 -11.20 11.05
#